data_AF-A0A9P0L5V7-F1
#
_entry.id   AF-A0A9P0L5V7-F1
#
_cell.length_a   1.000
_cell.length_b   1.000
_cell.length_c   1.000
_cell.angle_alpha   90.00
_cell.angle_beta   90.00
_cell.angle_gamma   90.00
#
_symmetry.space_group_name_H-M   'P 1'
#
loop_
_entity.id
_entity.type
_entity.pdbx_description
1 polymer ?
#
loop_
_entity_poly.entity_id
_entity_poly.type
_entity_poly.pdbx_seq_one_letter_code
_entity_poly.pdbx_strand_id
1 'polypeptide(L)'
;MENSNVDDVTADWYTTICLPKVITELQNINPERRIILHQDNASSHTDQKTRQYLTEENVELLHHPPYSPDLSPNDFFTFPKIKNRLRGQRFQSPEEAVDAFKNAVLDLPANEWDKCFENWFERMQMCINLHGEYFKKQ
;
A
#
# COMPACT_ATOMS: atom_id res chain seq x y z
N MET A 1 23.26 16.59 -20.29
CA MET A 1 22.03 15.79 -20.06
C MET A 1 22.30 15.03 -18.79
N GLU A 2 21.82 15.56 -17.67
CA GLU A 2 22.01 14.97 -16.34
C GLU A 2 21.18 13.69 -16.26
N ASN A 3 21.87 12.57 -16.03
CA ASN A 3 21.23 11.35 -15.55
C ASN A 3 20.77 11.61 -14.11
N SER A 4 19.54 12.10 -13.95
CA SER A 4 18.82 11.93 -12.69
C SER A 4 18.52 10.43 -12.57
N ASN A 5 19.35 9.68 -11.85
CA ASN A 5 18.92 8.39 -11.29
C ASN A 5 17.78 8.70 -10.32
N VAL A 6 16.56 8.69 -10.85
CA VAL A 6 15.38 8.48 -10.01
C VAL A 6 15.44 6.99 -9.68
N ASP A 7 15.68 6.65 -8.42
CA ASP A 7 15.64 5.27 -7.95
C ASP A 7 14.18 4.79 -7.96
N ASP A 8 13.66 4.52 -9.16
CA ASP A 8 12.31 4.03 -9.38
C ASP A 8 12.16 2.61 -8.81
N VAL A 9 10.97 2.29 -8.30
CA VAL A 9 10.64 0.94 -7.83
C VAL A 9 10.47 0.02 -9.04
N THR A 10 11.53 -0.71 -9.36
CA THR A 10 11.53 -1.78 -10.39
C THR A 10 10.96 -3.09 -9.82
N ALA A 11 10.51 -3.98 -10.70
CA ALA A 11 10.11 -5.34 -10.29
C ALA A 11 11.27 -6.10 -9.62
N ASP A 12 12.50 -5.85 -10.05
CA ASP A 12 13.70 -6.44 -9.47
C ASP A 12 13.89 -6.00 -8.01
N TRP A 13 13.89 -4.70 -7.76
CA TRP A 13 13.99 -4.18 -6.40
C TRP A 13 12.80 -4.61 -5.53
N TYR A 14 11.59 -4.62 -6.10
CA TYR A 14 10.38 -4.99 -5.38
C TYR A 14 10.42 -6.45 -4.89
N THR A 15 10.87 -7.38 -5.75
CA THR A 15 10.93 -8.82 -5.45
C THR A 15 12.18 -9.24 -4.67
N THR A 16 13.26 -8.47 -4.71
CA THR A 16 14.51 -8.84 -4.02
C THR A 16 14.71 -8.11 -2.70
N ILE A 17 14.12 -6.91 -2.52
CA ILE A 17 14.33 -6.07 -1.35
C ILE A 17 13.04 -5.82 -0.58
N CYS A 18 11.95 -5.46 -1.26
CA CYS A 18 10.72 -5.01 -0.59
C CYS A 18 9.87 -6.18 -0.07
N LEU A 19 9.35 -7.00 -0.97
CA LEU A 19 8.44 -8.10 -0.64
C LEU A 19 9.05 -9.13 0.33
N PRO A 20 10.32 -9.57 0.18
CA PRO A 20 10.90 -10.55 1.11
C PRO A 20 10.88 -10.09 2.56
N LYS A 21 11.17 -8.81 2.82
CA LYS A 21 11.14 -8.24 4.17
C LYS A 21 9.74 -8.30 4.76
N VAL A 22 8.74 -7.84 4.01
CA VAL A 22 7.36 -7.76 4.51
C VAL A 22 6.76 -9.15 4.71
N ILE A 23 6.95 -10.07 3.75
CA ILE A 23 6.39 -11.42 3.81
C ILE A 23 7.01 -12.22 4.96
N THR A 24 8.34 -12.15 5.12
CA THR A 24 9.04 -12.85 6.23
C THR A 24 8.50 -12.39 7.58
N GLU A 25 8.34 -11.08 7.79
CA GLU A 25 7.79 -10.57 9.04
C GLU A 25 6.34 -11.03 9.29
N LEU A 26 5.49 -11.02 8.26
CA LEU A 26 4.10 -11.49 8.38
C LEU A 26 4.02 -12.99 8.71
N GLN A 27 4.86 -13.81 8.08
CA GLN A 27 4.95 -15.25 8.36
C GLN A 27 5.47 -15.50 9.78
N ASN A 28 6.43 -14.70 10.27
CA ASN A 28 6.91 -14.81 11.65
C ASN A 28 5.83 -14.44 12.68
N ILE A 29 5.00 -13.44 12.39
CA ILE A 29 3.92 -13.00 13.30
C ILE A 29 2.77 -14.02 13.30
N ASN A 30 2.37 -14.55 12.15
CA ASN A 30 1.24 -15.46 12.01
C ASN A 30 1.50 -16.59 10.99
N PRO A 31 2.29 -17.62 11.34
CA PRO A 31 2.77 -18.63 10.37
C PRO A 31 1.65 -19.46 9.73
N GLU A 32 0.55 -19.67 10.45
CA GLU A 32 -0.59 -20.50 9.99
C GLU A 32 -1.63 -19.71 9.18
N ARG A 33 -1.48 -18.38 9.05
CA ARG A 33 -2.46 -17.55 8.36
C ARG A 33 -2.08 -17.34 6.90
N ARG A 34 -3.06 -17.55 6.03
CA ARG A 34 -2.97 -17.16 4.61
C ARG A 34 -2.73 -15.65 4.49
N ILE A 35 -1.80 -15.27 3.61
CA ILE A 35 -1.52 -13.87 3.27
C ILE A 35 -2.26 -13.53 1.97
N ILE A 36 -3.05 -12.46 2.02
CA ILE A 36 -3.71 -11.86 0.87
C ILE A 36 -3.14 -10.46 0.68
N LEU A 37 -2.52 -10.19 -0.47
CA LEU A 37 -1.91 -8.91 -0.81
C LEU A 37 -2.85 -8.10 -1.70
N HIS A 38 -3.10 -6.85 -1.33
CA HIS A 38 -3.73 -5.86 -2.19
C HIS A 38 -2.72 -4.78 -2.57
N GLN A 39 -2.60 -4.53 -3.88
CA GLN A 39 -1.70 -3.53 -4.46
C GLN A 39 -2.31 -2.93 -5.73
N ASP A 40 -1.84 -1.76 -6.14
CA ASP A 40 -2.27 -1.13 -7.39
C ASP A 40 -1.64 -1.80 -8.61
N ASN A 41 -2.04 -1.35 -9.81
CA ASN A 41 -1.62 -1.94 -11.07
C ASN A 41 -0.34 -1.29 -11.64
N ALA A 42 0.57 -0.81 -10.78
CA ALA A 42 1.86 -0.28 -11.24
C ALA A 42 2.64 -1.33 -12.07
N SER A 43 3.51 -0.87 -12.97
CA SER A 43 4.25 -1.76 -13.89
C SER A 43 5.08 -2.80 -13.13
N SER A 44 5.78 -2.40 -12.06
CA SER A 44 6.56 -3.29 -11.21
C SER A 44 5.71 -4.31 -10.44
N HIS A 45 4.48 -3.96 -10.07
CA HIS A 45 3.55 -4.85 -9.35
C HIS A 45 2.90 -5.89 -10.27
N THR A 46 2.68 -5.52 -11.53
CA THR A 46 2.04 -6.39 -12.54
C THR A 46 3.03 -7.19 -13.38
N ASP A 47 4.33 -6.94 -13.22
CA ASP A 47 5.42 -7.65 -13.89
C ASP A 47 5.38 -9.17 -13.63
N GLN A 48 5.82 -9.95 -14.63
CA GLN A 48 5.86 -11.41 -14.55
C GLN A 48 6.73 -11.88 -13.37
N LYS A 49 7.85 -11.21 -13.11
CA LYS A 49 8.77 -11.55 -12.01
C LYS A 49 8.06 -11.40 -10.65
N THR A 50 7.31 -10.32 -10.47
CA THR A 50 6.54 -10.07 -9.24
C THR A 50 5.45 -11.11 -9.05
N ARG A 51 4.70 -11.44 -10.10
CA ARG A 51 3.65 -12.48 -10.03
C ARG A 51 4.21 -13.86 -9.70
N GLN A 52 5.34 -14.22 -10.31
CA GLN A 52 6.03 -15.48 -10.04
C GLN A 52 6.48 -15.55 -8.58
N TYR A 53 7.16 -14.52 -8.10
CA TYR A 53 7.61 -14.43 -6.71
C TYR A 53 6.45 -14.58 -5.71
N LEU A 54 5.34 -13.87 -5.90
CA LEU A 54 4.17 -13.99 -5.01
C LEU A 54 3.57 -15.40 -5.01
N THR A 55 3.59 -16.08 -6.16
CA THR A 55 3.12 -17.47 -6.28
C THR A 55 4.03 -18.43 -5.51
N GLU A 56 5.35 -18.28 -5.65
CA GLU A 56 6.35 -19.09 -4.95
C GLU A 56 6.25 -18.92 -3.42
N GLU A 57 5.96 -17.71 -2.96
CA GLU A 57 5.77 -17.38 -1.54
C GLU A 57 4.36 -17.71 -0.99
N ASN A 58 3.49 -18.35 -1.79
CA ASN A 58 2.10 -18.67 -1.43
C ASN A 58 1.27 -17.43 -0.99
N VAL A 59 1.54 -16.28 -1.59
CA VAL A 59 0.80 -15.03 -1.36
C VAL A 59 -0.30 -14.89 -2.40
N GLU A 60 -1.55 -14.82 -1.93
CA GLU A 60 -2.70 -14.60 -2.80
C GLU A 60 -2.80 -13.12 -3.18
N LEU A 61 -2.83 -12.82 -4.48
CA LEU A 61 -2.99 -11.46 -4.97
C LEU A 61 -4.48 -11.13 -5.13
N LEU A 62 -4.96 -10.12 -4.39
CA LEU A 62 -6.30 -9.56 -4.56
C LEU A 62 -6.35 -8.67 -5.79
N HIS A 63 -7.33 -8.90 -6.65
CA HIS A 63 -7.49 -8.11 -7.88
C HIS A 63 -7.86 -6.65 -7.58
N HIS A 64 -7.16 -5.71 -8.22
CA HIS A 64 -7.45 -4.28 -8.13
C HIS A 64 -7.90 -3.73 -9.48
N PRO A 65 -9.04 -3.02 -9.57
CA PRO A 65 -9.48 -2.40 -10.81
C PRO A 65 -8.56 -1.24 -11.24
N PRO A 66 -8.36 -1.00 -12.55
CA PRO A 66 -7.57 0.13 -13.03
C PRO A 66 -8.16 1.48 -12.59
N TYR A 67 -7.28 2.43 -12.25
CA TYR A 67 -7.64 3.81 -11.91
C TYR A 67 -8.60 3.95 -10.71
N SER A 68 -8.57 3.04 -9.73
CA SER A 68 -9.49 3.05 -8.59
C SER A 68 -8.82 3.39 -7.25
N PRO A 69 -8.23 4.60 -7.09
CA PRO A 69 -7.62 5.00 -5.82
C PRO A 69 -8.66 5.12 -4.68
N ASP A 70 -9.93 5.29 -5.01
CA ASP A 70 -11.07 5.25 -4.09
C ASP A 70 -11.29 3.87 -3.44
N LEU A 71 -10.74 2.81 -4.04
CA LEU A 71 -10.74 1.43 -3.56
C LEU A 71 -9.38 0.98 -3.01
N SER A 72 -8.40 1.89 -2.88
CA SER A 72 -7.09 1.60 -2.31
C SER A 72 -6.97 2.18 -0.90
N PRO A 73 -6.85 1.35 0.16
CA PRO A 73 -6.71 1.83 1.54
C PRO A 73 -5.55 2.81 1.74
N ASN A 74 -4.44 2.62 1.03
CA ASN A 74 -3.32 3.54 1.10
C ASN A 74 -3.67 4.94 0.58
N ASP A 75 -4.48 5.03 -0.49
CA ASP A 75 -4.82 6.28 -1.14
C ASP A 75 -5.97 7.03 -0.46
N PHE A 76 -7.01 6.32 0.00
CA PHE A 76 -8.15 6.97 0.64
C PHE A 76 -7.97 7.19 2.15
N PHE A 77 -7.09 6.43 2.83
CA PHE A 77 -6.94 6.47 4.28
C PHE A 77 -5.51 6.79 4.73
N THR A 78 -4.53 5.91 4.45
CA THR A 78 -3.20 5.99 5.07
C THR A 78 -2.48 7.29 4.68
N PHE A 79 -2.28 7.53 3.37
CA PHE A 79 -1.54 8.70 2.92
C PHE A 79 -2.22 10.02 3.32
N PRO A 80 -3.54 10.21 3.16
CA PRO A 80 -4.20 11.43 3.64
C PRO A 80 -4.01 11.67 5.13
N LYS A 81 -4.17 10.65 5.99
CA LYS A 81 -4.00 10.81 7.43
C LYS A 81 -2.58 11.19 7.81
N ILE A 82 -1.59 10.47 7.29
CA ILE A 82 -0.19 10.73 7.60
C ILE A 82 0.23 12.10 7.04
N LYS A 83 -0.14 12.44 5.81
CA LYS A 83 0.14 13.77 5.23
C LYS A 83 -0.49 14.89 6.04
N ASN A 84 -1.71 14.72 6.54
CA ASN A 84 -2.36 15.71 7.40
C ASN A 84 -1.61 15.90 8.73
N ARG A 85 -1.11 14.81 9.33
CA ARG A 85 -0.32 14.86 10.57
C ARG A 85 1.04 15.53 10.38
N LEU A 86 1.69 15.29 9.24
CA LEU A 86 2.98 15.88 8.88
C LEU A 86 2.84 17.27 8.25
N ARG A 87 1.62 17.78 8.09
CA ARG A 87 1.37 19.04 7.38
C ARG A 87 2.05 20.21 8.09
N GLY A 88 2.82 20.98 7.32
CA GLY A 88 3.50 22.18 7.80
C GLY A 88 4.83 21.91 8.51
N GLN A 89 5.21 20.64 8.70
CA GLN A 89 6.53 20.28 9.21
C GLN A 89 7.58 20.47 8.13
N ARG A 90 8.80 20.84 8.53
CA ARG A 90 9.97 20.95 7.66
C ARG A 90 11.04 20.00 8.18
N PHE A 91 11.57 19.18 7.29
CA PHE A 91 12.63 18.22 7.60
C PHE A 91 13.95 18.72 7.00
N GLN A 92 15.04 18.52 7.73
CA GLN A 92 16.39 18.91 7.32
C GLN A 92 17.06 17.82 6.48
N SER A 93 16.57 16.57 6.52
CA SER A 93 17.07 15.48 5.70
C SER A 93 15.97 14.48 5.28
N PRO A 94 16.22 13.64 4.25
CA PRO A 94 15.33 12.54 3.89
C PRO A 94 15.11 11.53 5.03
N GLU A 95 16.15 11.24 5.81
CA GLU A 95 16.08 10.31 6.95
C GLU A 95 15.12 10.81 8.02
N GLU A 96 15.19 12.11 8.34
CA GLU A 96 14.26 12.75 9.27
C GLU A 96 12.81 12.66 8.77
N ALA A 97 12.59 12.88 7.46
CA ALA A 97 11.27 12.74 6.86
C ALA A 97 10.74 11.29 6.91
N VAL A 98 11.62 10.31 6.67
CA VAL A 98 11.29 8.88 6.76
C VAL A 98 10.94 8.49 8.20
N ASP A 99 11.71 8.94 9.18
CA ASP A 99 11.45 8.64 10.59
C ASP A 99 10.18 9.32 11.10
N ALA A 100 9.92 10.56 10.68
CA ALA A 100 8.65 11.24 10.96
C ALA A 100 7.46 10.49 10.36
N PHE A 101 7.59 9.96 9.13
CA PHE A 101 6.56 9.14 8.49
C PHE A 101 6.33 7.82 9.26
N LYS A 102 7.40 7.10 9.59
CA LYS A 102 7.31 5.85 10.37
C LYS A 102 6.62 6.07 11.71
N ASN A 103 7.05 7.07 12.47
CA ASN A 103 6.44 7.39 13.76
C ASN A 103 4.97 7.77 13.61
N ALA A 104 4.63 8.57 12.59
CA ALA A 104 3.24 8.93 12.32
C ALA A 104 2.34 7.73 12.03
N VAL A 105 2.87 6.68 11.35
CA VAL A 105 2.17 5.42 11.09
C VAL A 105 2.05 4.57 12.35
N LEU A 106 3.14 4.40 13.10
CA LEU A 106 3.16 3.58 14.33
C LEU A 106 2.25 4.15 15.43
N ASP A 107 2.11 5.47 15.48
CA ASP A 107 1.24 6.16 16.42
C ASP A 107 -0.24 6.15 16.00
N LEU A 108 -0.61 5.59 14.83
CA LEU A 108 -2.01 5.43 14.48
C LEU A 108 -2.67 4.40 15.41
N PRO A 109 -3.76 4.77 16.10
CA PRO A 109 -4.48 3.85 16.96
C PRO A 109 -4.99 2.61 16.21
N ALA A 110 -4.96 1.44 16.85
CA ALA A 110 -5.41 0.17 16.25
C ALA A 110 -6.84 0.27 15.66
N ASN A 111 -7.76 0.94 16.38
CA ASN A 111 -9.15 1.11 15.93
C ASN A 111 -9.30 1.97 14.67
N GLU A 112 -8.30 2.76 14.28
CA GLU A 112 -8.33 3.48 13.01
C GLU A 112 -8.08 2.52 11.83
N TRP A 113 -7.28 1.47 12.03
CA TRP A 113 -7.09 0.41 11.04
C TRP A 113 -8.36 -0.41 10.87
N ASP A 114 -9.04 -0.78 11.96
CA ASP A 114 -10.32 -1.50 11.89
C ASP A 114 -11.35 -0.71 11.05
N LYS A 115 -11.52 0.58 11.35
CA LYS A 115 -12.39 1.48 10.57
C LYS A 115 -11.95 1.61 9.11
N CYS A 116 -10.65 1.58 8.82
CA CYS A 116 -10.15 1.62 7.45
C CYS A 116 -10.67 0.42 6.65
N PHE A 117 -10.61 -0.78 7.23
CA PHE A 117 -11.12 -1.99 6.59
C PHE A 117 -12.66 -1.98 6.47
N GLU A 118 -13.40 -1.52 7.49
CA GLU A 118 -14.85 -1.34 7.39
C GLU A 118 -15.23 -0.40 6.25
N ASN A 119 -14.60 0.78 6.20
CA ASN A 119 -14.80 1.74 5.11
C ASN A 119 -14.41 1.18 3.74
N TRP A 120 -13.42 0.29 3.68
CA TRP A 120 -13.03 -0.34 2.42
C TRP A 120 -14.16 -1.21 1.86
N PHE A 121 -14.85 -1.99 2.71
CA PHE A 121 -16.01 -2.76 2.31
C PHE A 121 -17.19 -1.88 1.88
N GLU A 122 -17.46 -0.80 2.60
CA GLU A 122 -18.51 0.16 2.22
C GLU A 122 -18.22 0.80 0.86
N ARG A 123 -16.97 1.18 0.61
CA ARG A 123 -16.51 1.75 -0.66
C ARG A 123 -16.66 0.76 -1.82
N MET A 124 -16.30 -0.50 -1.61
CA MET A 124 -16.54 -1.56 -2.60
C MET A 124 -18.03 -1.72 -2.91
N GLN A 125 -18.89 -1.70 -1.88
CA GLN A 125 -20.33 -1.77 -2.07
C GLN A 125 -20.88 -0.55 -2.82
N MET A 126 -20.36 0.65 -2.54
CA MET A 126 -20.72 1.87 -3.28
C MET A 126 -20.33 1.77 -4.76
N CYS A 127 -19.13 1.27 -5.07
CA CYS A 127 -18.70 1.04 -6.45
C CYS A 127 -19.65 0.09 -7.19
N ILE A 128 -20.08 -1.00 -6.56
CA ILE A 128 -21.06 -1.94 -7.13
C ILE A 128 -22.40 -1.22 -7.39
N ASN A 129 -22.91 -0.49 -6.41
CA ASN A 129 -24.20 0.21 -6.51
C ASN A 129 -24.19 1.32 -7.57
N LEU A 130 -23.03 1.91 -7.84
CA LEU A 130 -22.82 2.94 -8.85
C LEU A 130 -22.33 2.37 -10.18
N HIS A 131 -22.37 1.05 -10.37
CA HIS A 131 -21.97 0.37 -11.60
C HIS A 131 -20.53 0.71 -12.06
N GLY A 132 -19.61 0.90 -11.11
CA GLY A 132 -18.20 1.20 -11.38
C GLY A 132 -17.88 2.69 -11.50
N GLU A 133 -18.85 3.58 -11.35
CA GLU A 133 -18.61 5.03 -11.37
C GLU A 133 -17.95 5.53 -10.07
N TYR A 134 -17.14 6.58 -10.21
CA TYR A 134 -16.48 7.22 -9.07
C TYR A 134 -17.49 7.84 -8.10
N PHE A 135 -17.18 7.78 -6.81
CA PHE A 135 -17.91 8.47 -5.76
C PHE A 135 -17.04 9.50 -5.03
N LYS A 136 -17.70 10.50 -4.46
CA LYS A 136 -17.00 11.57 -3.73
C LYS A 136 -16.33 11.02 -2.48
N LYS A 137 -15.18 11.61 -2.12
CA LYS A 137 -14.55 11.40 -0.82
C LYS A 137 -15.53 11.84 0.28
N GLN A 138 -15.91 10.91 1.16
CA GLN A 138 -16.52 11.24 2.45
C GLN A 138 -15.53 11.97 3.34
#